data_AF-A0A845S742-F1
#
_entry.id   AF-A0A845S742-F1
#
_cell.length_a   1.000
_cell.length_b   1.000
_cell.length_c   1.000
_cell.angle_alpha   90.00
_cell.angle_beta   90.00
_cell.angle_gamma   90.00
#
_symmetry.space_group_name_H-M   'P 1'
#
loop_
_entity.id
_entity.type
_entity.pdbx_description
1 polymer ?
#
loop_
_entity_poly.entity_id
_entity_poly.type
_entity_poly.pdbx_seq_one_letter_code
_entity_poly.pdbx_strand_id
1 'polypeptide(L)'
;KGYDGFRSATLSGVSALTAGATTADDKKYYTGDDVKVTGTGIGTFADKNAGAGKTVTISGFTFTGTDAANYSFSAPTTTATISQRPLTISGIEGVNKLYDGTTFATLNTDTVTKTGLVPGDIINVSATGVFTNKDVGDGKTINLTTSNTGLDIGNYSVAVQTTATANQHH
;
A
#
# COMPACT_ATOMS: atom_id res chain seq x y z
N LYS A 1 -0.38 -3.73 -8.37
CA LYS A 1 -1.39 -2.75 -7.90
C LYS A 1 -0.77 -1.87 -6.82
N GLY A 2 -1.35 -0.69 -6.54
CA GLY A 2 -1.02 0.05 -5.32
C GLY A 2 -1.67 -0.58 -4.08
N TYR A 3 -1.09 -0.36 -2.90
CA TYR A 3 -1.70 -0.75 -1.64
C TYR A 3 -2.99 0.04 -1.37
N ASP A 4 -4.04 -0.70 -1.02
CA ASP A 4 -5.42 -0.21 -0.80
C ASP A 4 -6.12 -0.94 0.36
N GLY A 5 -5.39 -1.77 1.13
CA GLY A 5 -5.95 -2.58 2.21
C GLY A 5 -6.58 -3.92 1.77
N PHE A 6 -6.71 -4.18 0.47
CA PHE A 6 -7.36 -5.39 -0.03
C PHE A 6 -6.39 -6.38 -0.70
N ARG A 7 -6.76 -7.66 -0.67
CA ARG A 7 -6.03 -8.73 -1.36
C ARG A 7 -6.40 -8.88 -2.83
N SER A 8 -7.53 -8.34 -3.26
CA SER A 8 -8.03 -8.52 -4.62
C SER A 8 -7.48 -7.46 -5.58
N ALA A 9 -7.40 -7.85 -6.85
CA ALA A 9 -7.21 -6.99 -8.00
C ALA A 9 -8.02 -7.53 -9.18
N THR A 10 -8.69 -6.66 -9.92
CA THR A 10 -9.30 -7.04 -11.19
C THR A 10 -8.19 -7.23 -12.22
N LEU A 11 -8.22 -8.34 -12.97
CA LEU A 11 -7.32 -8.51 -14.10
C LEU A 11 -7.84 -7.71 -15.29
N SER A 12 -6.95 -6.95 -15.93
CA SER A 12 -7.22 -6.36 -17.24
C SER A 12 -6.66 -7.31 -18.31
N GLY A 13 -7.49 -7.73 -19.25
CA GLY A 13 -7.12 -8.64 -20.33
C GLY A 13 -8.30 -9.44 -20.86
N VAL A 14 -8.10 -10.08 -22.01
CA VAL A 14 -9.03 -11.05 -22.59
C VAL A 14 -8.61 -12.45 -22.18
N SER A 15 -9.54 -13.24 -21.66
CA SER A 15 -9.34 -14.68 -21.50
C SER A 15 -9.35 -15.33 -22.88
N ALA A 16 -8.23 -15.93 -23.29
CA ALA A 16 -8.12 -16.68 -24.54
C ALA A 16 -7.78 -18.14 -24.23
N LEU A 17 -8.51 -19.06 -24.86
CA LEU A 17 -8.09 -20.46 -24.95
C LEU A 17 -7.03 -20.56 -26.05
N THR A 18 -5.90 -21.21 -25.74
CA THR A 18 -4.92 -21.59 -26.76
C THR A 18 -5.14 -23.06 -27.09
N ALA A 19 -5.41 -23.39 -28.34
CA ALA A 19 -5.68 -24.76 -28.75
C ALA A 19 -4.44 -25.66 -28.63
N GLY A 20 -4.65 -26.91 -28.23
CA GLY A 20 -3.64 -27.97 -28.28
C GLY A 20 -3.49 -28.56 -29.68
N ALA A 21 -2.38 -29.26 -29.91
CA ALA A 21 -2.21 -30.06 -31.11
C ALA A 21 -3.09 -31.31 -31.04
N THR A 22 -3.45 -31.86 -32.20
CA THR A 22 -4.50 -32.87 -32.45
C THR A 22 -4.23 -34.29 -31.91
N THR A 23 -3.47 -34.45 -30.81
CA THR A 23 -3.10 -35.77 -30.27
C THR A 23 -3.70 -36.00 -28.89
N ALA A 24 -4.38 -37.14 -28.71
CA ALA A 24 -4.90 -37.58 -27.42
C ALA A 24 -3.75 -37.70 -26.37
N ASP A 25 -4.05 -37.34 -25.11
CA ASP A 25 -3.19 -37.34 -23.90
C ASP A 25 -2.43 -36.06 -23.49
N ASP A 26 -2.64 -34.89 -24.12
CA ASP A 26 -1.89 -33.66 -23.75
C ASP A 26 -2.62 -32.69 -22.79
N LYS A 27 -3.85 -33.01 -22.34
CA LYS A 27 -4.71 -32.17 -21.47
C LYS A 27 -5.01 -30.76 -22.04
N LYS A 28 -4.96 -30.58 -23.36
CA LYS A 28 -5.32 -29.31 -24.01
C LYS A 28 -6.66 -29.38 -24.74
N TYR A 29 -7.19 -28.20 -25.07
CA TYR A 29 -8.37 -28.03 -25.91
C TYR A 29 -8.12 -28.64 -27.30
N TYR A 30 -9.05 -29.48 -27.78
CA TYR A 30 -9.00 -30.06 -29.12
C TYR A 30 -9.62 -29.10 -30.15
N THR A 31 -8.94 -28.93 -31.29
CA THR A 31 -9.46 -28.14 -32.42
C THR A 31 -10.76 -28.76 -32.93
N GLY A 32 -11.89 -28.10 -32.67
CA GLY A 32 -13.23 -28.57 -33.07
C GLY A 32 -14.26 -28.52 -31.94
N ASP A 33 -13.83 -28.54 -30.68
CA ASP A 33 -14.72 -28.48 -29.52
C ASP A 33 -15.31 -27.06 -29.34
N ASP A 34 -16.58 -26.93 -28.95
CA ASP A 34 -17.14 -25.65 -28.54
C ASP A 34 -16.89 -25.43 -27.05
N VAL A 35 -15.78 -24.76 -26.74
CA VAL A 35 -15.41 -24.32 -25.39
C VAL A 35 -15.00 -22.86 -25.43
N LYS A 36 -15.56 -22.05 -24.52
CA LYS A 36 -15.29 -20.63 -24.37
C LYS A 36 -15.07 -20.30 -22.90
N VAL A 37 -14.12 -19.41 -22.62
CA VAL A 37 -13.94 -18.83 -21.29
C VAL A 37 -14.80 -17.58 -21.17
N THR A 38 -15.62 -17.54 -20.13
CA THR A 38 -16.44 -16.39 -19.74
C THR A 38 -16.14 -16.00 -18.29
N GLY A 39 -16.72 -14.89 -17.85
CA GLY A 39 -16.49 -14.32 -16.51
C GLY A 39 -15.39 -13.26 -16.47
N THR A 40 -15.19 -12.70 -15.29
CA THR A 40 -14.19 -11.65 -15.05
C THR A 40 -13.11 -12.19 -14.12
N GLY A 41 -11.87 -12.22 -14.61
CA GLY A 41 -10.73 -12.69 -13.84
C GLY A 41 -10.48 -11.82 -12.60
N ILE A 42 -10.48 -12.45 -11.42
CA ILE A 42 -10.10 -11.82 -10.15
C ILE A 42 -8.80 -12.45 -9.66
N GLY A 43 -7.78 -11.62 -9.49
CA GLY A 43 -6.50 -11.99 -8.91
C GLY A 43 -6.52 -11.73 -7.42
N THR A 44 -6.22 -12.75 -6.62
CA THR A 44 -6.15 -12.64 -5.16
C THR A 44 -4.72 -12.87 -4.70
N PHE A 45 -4.13 -11.85 -4.09
CA PHE A 45 -2.80 -11.92 -3.48
C PHE A 45 -2.81 -12.79 -2.22
N ALA A 46 -1.68 -13.44 -1.92
CA ALA A 46 -1.50 -14.24 -0.70
C ALA A 46 -1.81 -13.45 0.58
N ASP A 47 -1.46 -12.17 0.62
CA ASP A 47 -1.80 -11.22 1.69
C ASP A 47 -1.92 -9.79 1.13
N LYS A 48 -2.41 -8.84 1.95
CA LYS A 48 -2.67 -7.46 1.53
C LYS A 48 -1.41 -6.57 1.50
N ASN A 49 -0.30 -7.00 2.09
CA ASN A 49 0.83 -6.14 2.40
C ASN A 49 1.68 -5.83 1.17
N ALA A 50 2.27 -4.63 1.13
CA ALA A 50 3.17 -4.21 0.08
C ALA A 50 4.37 -5.17 -0.03
N GLY A 51 4.80 -5.41 -1.27
CA GLY A 51 5.88 -6.34 -1.56
C GLY A 51 5.88 -6.77 -3.03
N ALA A 52 7.06 -7.14 -3.51
CA ALA A 52 7.27 -7.70 -4.85
C ALA A 52 7.14 -9.23 -4.85
N GLY A 53 6.90 -9.80 -6.03
CA GLY A 53 6.92 -11.26 -6.22
C GLY A 53 5.84 -12.03 -5.46
N LYS A 54 4.75 -11.36 -5.06
CA LYS A 54 3.68 -11.99 -4.28
C LYS A 54 2.87 -12.94 -5.15
N THR A 55 2.61 -14.14 -4.65
CA THR A 55 1.73 -15.10 -5.32
C THR A 55 0.31 -14.55 -5.44
N VAL A 56 -0.25 -14.66 -6.65
CA VAL A 56 -1.62 -14.28 -7.00
C VAL A 56 -2.32 -15.52 -7.54
N THR A 57 -3.44 -15.89 -6.92
CA THR A 57 -4.34 -16.93 -7.44
C THR A 57 -5.42 -16.29 -8.30
N ILE A 58 -5.66 -16.83 -9.49
CA ILE A 58 -6.63 -16.30 -10.44
C ILE A 58 -7.92 -17.13 -10.39
N SER A 59 -9.06 -16.46 -10.30
CA SER A 59 -10.40 -17.05 -10.22
C SER A 59 -11.40 -16.22 -11.02
N GLY A 60 -12.69 -16.60 -11.01
CA GLY A 60 -13.75 -15.84 -11.65
C GLY A 60 -13.98 -16.16 -13.13
N PHE A 61 -13.24 -17.14 -13.68
CA PHE A 61 -13.46 -17.68 -15.01
C PHE A 61 -14.30 -18.95 -14.96
N THR A 62 -15.12 -19.14 -15.99
CA THR A 62 -15.94 -20.34 -16.21
C THR A 62 -15.84 -20.80 -17.66
N PHE A 63 -15.91 -22.12 -17.89
CA PHE A 63 -16.05 -22.66 -19.24
C PHE A 63 -17.52 -22.73 -19.65
N THR A 64 -17.78 -22.46 -20.93
CA THR A 64 -19.11 -22.47 -21.58
C THR A 64 -18.99 -23.07 -22.98
N GLY A 65 -20.09 -23.49 -23.59
CA GLY A 65 -20.12 -24.18 -24.88
C GLY A 65 -20.53 -25.65 -24.75
N THR A 66 -20.83 -26.32 -25.86
CA THR A 66 -21.39 -27.68 -25.85
C THR A 66 -20.45 -28.72 -25.23
N ASP A 67 -19.15 -28.49 -25.33
CA ASP A 67 -18.13 -29.45 -24.88
C ASP A 67 -17.49 -29.03 -23.53
N ALA A 68 -17.95 -27.93 -22.92
CA ALA A 68 -17.36 -27.37 -21.71
C ALA A 68 -17.33 -28.34 -20.51
N ALA A 69 -18.30 -29.25 -20.42
CA ALA A 69 -18.37 -30.26 -19.36
C ALA A 69 -17.20 -31.27 -19.39
N ASN A 70 -16.51 -31.39 -20.54
CA ASN A 70 -15.35 -32.27 -20.68
C ASN A 70 -14.06 -31.66 -20.13
N TYR A 71 -14.09 -30.39 -19.70
CA TYR A 71 -12.92 -29.63 -19.28
C TYR A 71 -13.04 -29.12 -17.85
N SER A 72 -11.99 -29.28 -17.06
CA SER A 72 -11.89 -28.73 -15.70
C SER A 72 -11.00 -27.49 -15.68
N PHE A 73 -11.47 -26.41 -15.04
CA PHE A 73 -10.64 -25.22 -14.82
C PHE A 73 -9.73 -25.42 -13.61
N SER A 74 -8.41 -25.36 -13.82
CA SER A 74 -7.43 -25.28 -12.73
C SER A 74 -7.01 -23.83 -12.57
N ALA A 75 -7.26 -23.25 -11.40
CA ALA A 75 -6.90 -21.86 -11.09
C ALA A 75 -5.40 -21.61 -11.29
N PRO A 76 -4.99 -20.79 -12.26
CA PRO A 76 -3.58 -20.51 -12.46
C PRO A 76 -3.06 -19.58 -11.36
N THR A 77 -1.79 -19.75 -11.02
CA THR A 77 -1.06 -18.82 -10.16
C THR A 77 -0.06 -18.02 -10.96
N THR A 78 0.13 -16.75 -10.57
CA THR A 78 1.19 -15.90 -11.09
C THR A 78 1.83 -15.10 -9.94
N THR A 79 2.80 -14.26 -10.24
CA THR A 79 3.40 -13.34 -9.28
C THR A 79 3.16 -11.90 -9.69
N ALA A 80 2.88 -11.02 -8.72
CA ALA A 80 2.75 -9.59 -8.97
C ALA A 80 3.25 -8.78 -7.76
N THR A 81 3.34 -7.46 -7.95
CA THR A 81 3.78 -6.51 -6.92
C THR A 81 2.59 -5.73 -6.37
N ILE A 82 2.53 -5.59 -5.04
CA ILE A 82 1.76 -4.55 -4.35
C ILE A 82 2.76 -3.44 -4.02
N SER A 83 2.68 -2.31 -4.72
CA SER A 83 3.53 -1.15 -4.43
C SER A 83 3.04 -0.44 -3.18
N GLN A 84 3.98 0.10 -2.39
CA GLN A 84 3.64 0.92 -1.24
C GLN A 84 2.76 2.10 -1.64
N ARG A 85 1.87 2.50 -0.73
CA ARG A 85 1.03 3.67 -0.90
C ARG A 85 1.74 4.92 -0.36
N PRO A 86 1.72 6.07 -1.06
CA PRO A 86 2.21 7.32 -0.50
C PRO A 86 1.45 7.71 0.77
N LEU A 87 2.18 8.08 1.82
CA LEU A 87 1.64 8.62 3.06
C LEU A 87 2.37 9.91 3.43
N THR A 88 1.63 10.98 3.67
CA THR A 88 2.21 12.25 4.16
C THR A 88 1.82 12.45 5.61
N ILE A 89 2.83 12.64 6.46
CA ILE A 89 2.67 12.98 7.89
C ILE A 89 2.99 14.46 8.07
N SER A 90 2.01 15.20 8.59
CA SER A 90 2.07 16.67 8.78
C SER A 90 1.29 17.10 10.03
N GLY A 91 1.42 18.37 10.43
CA GLY A 91 0.70 18.94 11.57
C GLY A 91 1.39 18.71 12.93
N ILE A 92 2.68 18.40 12.94
CA ILE A 92 3.48 18.48 14.17
C ILE A 92 3.71 19.96 14.46
N GLU A 93 3.29 20.41 15.64
CA GLU A 93 3.40 21.81 16.05
C GLU A 93 4.43 21.95 17.17
N GLY A 94 5.20 23.04 17.12
CA GLY A 94 6.05 23.41 18.25
C GLY A 94 5.21 24.10 19.32
N VAL A 95 5.52 23.84 20.59
CA VAL A 95 4.88 24.53 21.72
C VAL A 95 5.75 25.71 22.13
N ASN A 96 5.13 26.90 22.22
CA ASN A 96 5.79 28.10 22.72
C ASN A 96 6.33 27.87 24.13
N LYS A 97 7.51 28.41 24.42
CA LYS A 97 8.14 28.29 25.75
C LYS A 97 8.77 29.61 26.21
N LEU A 98 8.97 29.71 27.51
CA LEU A 98 9.89 30.68 28.10
C LEU A 98 11.34 30.24 27.86
N TYR A 99 12.22 31.22 27.71
CA TYR A 99 13.64 31.01 27.47
C TYR A 99 14.29 30.36 28.68
N ASP A 100 14.89 29.20 28.47
CA ASP A 100 15.58 28.42 29.50
C ASP A 100 17.07 28.19 29.17
N GLY A 101 17.58 28.87 28.14
CA GLY A 101 18.95 28.73 27.67
C GLY A 101 19.24 27.44 26.90
N THR A 102 18.24 26.60 26.63
CA THR A 102 18.39 25.35 25.89
C THR A 102 17.80 25.43 24.47
N THR A 103 18.13 24.46 23.63
CA THR A 103 17.53 24.29 22.30
C THR A 103 16.43 23.23 22.26
N PHE A 104 16.11 22.58 23.38
CA PHE A 104 15.07 21.55 23.40
C PHE A 104 13.69 22.18 23.19
N ALA A 105 12.93 21.61 22.24
CA ALA A 105 11.57 22.01 21.95
C ALA A 105 10.58 20.97 22.45
N THR A 106 9.48 21.45 23.03
CA THR A 106 8.29 20.63 23.28
C THR A 106 7.44 20.65 22.02
N LEU A 107 6.88 19.50 21.65
CA LEU A 107 6.06 19.33 20.46
C LEU A 107 4.64 18.90 20.83
N ASN A 108 3.66 19.35 20.06
CA ASN A 108 2.31 18.82 20.04
C ASN A 108 2.17 17.89 18.84
N THR A 109 1.81 16.63 19.09
CA THR A 109 1.55 15.63 18.05
C THR A 109 0.09 15.19 17.98
N ASP A 110 -0.80 15.78 18.78
CA ASP A 110 -2.22 15.41 18.84
C ASP A 110 -2.97 15.81 17.56
N THR A 111 -2.46 16.82 16.84
CA THR A 111 -3.01 17.34 15.59
C THR A 111 -2.38 16.73 14.34
N VAL A 112 -1.59 15.67 14.49
CA VAL A 112 -0.91 15.02 13.35
C VAL A 112 -1.92 14.46 12.36
N THR A 113 -1.75 14.87 11.11
CA THR A 113 -2.51 14.41 9.94
C THR A 113 -1.73 13.34 9.18
N LYS A 114 -2.44 12.31 8.71
CA LYS A 114 -1.89 11.15 7.98
C LYS A 114 -2.56 11.03 6.61
N THR A 115 -2.21 11.92 5.69
CA THR A 115 -2.85 12.01 4.38
C THR A 115 -2.44 10.81 3.53
N GLY A 116 -3.42 10.05 3.04
CA GLY A 116 -3.20 8.83 2.26
C GLY A 116 -3.35 7.54 3.06
N LEU A 117 -3.55 7.60 4.38
CA LEU A 117 -3.81 6.44 5.23
C LEU A 117 -5.10 5.74 4.81
N VAL A 118 -5.03 4.42 4.63
CA VAL A 118 -6.21 3.57 4.41
C VAL A 118 -6.97 3.46 5.74
N PRO A 119 -8.30 3.68 5.77
CA PRO A 119 -9.08 3.56 7.00
C PRO A 119 -8.90 2.19 7.67
N GLY A 120 -8.63 2.21 8.98
CA GLY A 120 -8.40 1.00 9.78
C GLY A 120 -6.93 0.58 9.89
N ASP A 121 -6.02 1.12 9.08
CA ASP A 121 -4.60 0.84 9.22
C ASP A 121 -3.97 1.55 10.44
N ILE A 122 -2.98 0.89 11.04
CA ILE A 122 -2.34 1.34 12.28
C ILE A 122 -0.93 1.88 11.99
N ILE A 123 -0.80 3.20 12.13
CA ILE A 123 0.49 3.92 12.10
C ILE A 123 0.59 4.85 13.31
N ASN A 124 1.64 4.68 14.10
CA ASN A 124 1.98 5.50 15.25
C ASN A 124 3.08 6.49 14.85
N VAL A 125 2.91 7.76 15.26
CA VAL A 125 3.86 8.84 14.95
C VAL A 125 4.38 9.40 16.25
N SER A 126 5.69 9.54 16.35
CA SER A 126 6.35 10.24 17.45
C SER A 126 7.40 11.18 16.87
N ALA A 127 7.68 12.28 17.59
CA ALA A 127 8.64 13.27 17.14
C ALA A 127 9.41 13.86 18.32
N THR A 128 10.67 14.18 18.09
CA THR A 128 11.47 15.06 18.93
C THR A 128 11.90 16.29 18.12
N GLY A 129 12.20 17.39 18.79
CA GLY A 129 12.49 18.65 18.14
C GLY A 129 13.58 19.46 18.85
N VAL A 130 14.41 20.14 18.07
CA VAL A 130 15.39 21.12 18.57
C VAL A 130 15.28 22.42 17.81
N PHE A 131 15.27 23.55 18.53
CA PHE A 131 15.44 24.86 17.92
C PHE A 131 16.83 24.98 17.29
N THR A 132 16.93 25.71 16.18
CA THR A 132 18.21 25.94 15.48
C THR A 132 19.25 26.68 16.32
N ASN A 133 18.80 27.51 17.26
CA ASN A 133 19.62 28.15 18.29
C ASN A 133 18.78 28.48 19.54
N LYS A 134 19.44 28.77 20.65
CA LYS A 134 18.79 29.00 21.95
C LYS A 134 18.06 30.34 22.06
N ASP A 135 18.40 31.34 21.24
CA ASP A 135 18.08 32.75 21.50
C ASP A 135 16.56 33.01 21.58
N VAL A 136 16.13 34.14 22.12
CA VAL A 136 14.70 34.49 22.09
C VAL A 136 14.24 34.83 20.66
N GLY A 137 12.94 34.72 20.40
CA GLY A 137 12.34 35.13 19.13
C GLY A 137 11.03 34.40 18.82
N ASP A 138 10.25 35.01 17.94
CA ASP A 138 9.00 34.44 17.42
C ASP A 138 9.23 33.58 16.17
N GLY A 139 8.38 32.57 15.98
CA GLY A 139 8.39 31.75 14.77
C GLY A 139 9.68 30.99 14.53
N LYS A 140 10.43 30.66 15.59
CA LYS A 140 11.71 29.99 15.48
C LYS A 140 11.55 28.59 14.92
N THR A 141 12.40 28.23 13.97
CA THR A 141 12.44 26.89 13.39
C THR A 141 12.89 25.85 14.39
N ILE A 142 12.12 24.76 14.45
CA ILE A 142 12.44 23.53 15.15
C ILE A 142 12.73 22.47 14.10
N ASN A 143 13.93 21.88 14.13
CA ASN A 143 14.26 20.71 13.31
C ASN A 143 13.68 19.47 13.98
N LEU A 144 12.86 18.72 13.24
CA LEU A 144 12.16 17.54 13.74
C LEU A 144 12.93 16.27 13.40
N THR A 145 12.94 15.34 14.35
CA THR A 145 13.26 13.93 14.10
C THR A 145 11.99 13.13 14.36
N THR A 146 11.47 12.48 13.33
CA THR A 146 10.21 11.71 13.42
C THR A 146 10.50 10.21 13.42
N SER A 147 9.69 9.46 14.15
CA SER A 147 9.69 8.00 14.15
C SER A 147 8.27 7.50 13.92
N ASN A 148 8.14 6.66 12.88
CA ASN A 148 6.86 6.10 12.44
C ASN A 148 6.91 4.58 12.61
N THR A 149 5.95 4.05 13.36
CA THR A 149 5.85 2.62 13.67
C THR A 149 4.40 2.15 13.48
N GLY A 150 4.12 0.88 13.77
CA GLY A 150 2.79 0.29 13.63
C GLY A 150 2.80 -0.94 12.72
N LEU A 151 1.71 -1.70 12.75
CA LEU A 151 1.61 -2.97 12.03
C LEU A 151 1.59 -2.77 10.50
N ASP A 152 1.04 -1.64 10.04
CA ASP A 152 0.85 -1.40 8.61
C ASP A 152 1.91 -0.48 8.01
N ILE A 153 2.92 -0.01 8.77
CA ILE A 153 3.90 0.97 8.28
C ILE A 153 4.67 0.47 7.05
N GLY A 154 4.92 -0.84 6.94
CA GLY A 154 5.59 -1.44 5.78
C GLY A 154 4.80 -1.29 4.47
N ASN A 155 3.51 -0.98 4.54
CA ASN A 155 2.65 -0.79 3.37
C ASN A 155 2.73 0.61 2.75
N TYR A 156 3.47 1.52 3.38
CA TYR A 156 3.51 2.92 2.98
C TYR A 156 4.92 3.42 2.67
N SER A 157 5.00 4.31 1.69
CA SER A 157 6.18 5.16 1.46
C SER A 157 5.90 6.50 2.13
N VAL A 158 6.59 6.78 3.23
CA VAL A 158 6.24 7.85 4.15
C VAL A 158 7.06 9.10 3.88
N ALA A 159 6.39 10.21 3.60
CA ALA A 159 6.93 11.55 3.62
C ALA A 159 6.64 12.20 4.99
N VAL A 160 7.67 12.69 5.65
CA VAL A 160 7.57 13.27 7.00
C VAL A 160 7.79 14.77 7.00
N GLN A 161 7.08 15.48 7.88
CA GLN A 161 7.38 16.87 8.22
C GLN A 161 8.78 16.95 8.88
N THR A 162 9.62 17.85 8.37
CA THR A 162 11.01 18.00 8.83
C THR A 162 11.22 19.20 9.74
N THR A 163 10.29 20.17 9.74
CA THR A 163 10.37 21.36 10.58
C THR A 163 9.02 21.73 11.16
N ALA A 164 9.04 22.36 12.33
CA ALA A 164 7.92 23.09 12.94
C ALA A 164 8.39 24.48 13.38
N THR A 165 7.49 25.30 13.89
CA THR A 165 7.82 26.60 14.48
C THR A 165 7.21 26.77 15.86
N ALA A 166 7.89 27.53 16.71
CA ALA A 166 7.38 28.02 17.99
C ALA A 166 8.13 29.28 18.42
N ASN A 167 7.57 30.00 19.38
CA ASN A 167 8.20 31.19 19.96
C ASN A 167 9.00 30.81 21.21
N GLN A 168 10.14 31.47 21.40
CA GLN A 168 10.87 31.50 22.66
C GLN A 168 10.85 32.93 23.22
N HIS A 169 10.09 33.13 24.29
CA HIS A 169 9.90 34.43 24.93
C HIS A 169 10.80 34.57 26.17
N HIS A 170 11.04 35.80 26.61
CA HIS A 170 11.69 36.07 27.89
C HIS A 170 10.82 35.67 29.08
#